data_AF-H5Y3L1-F1
#
_entry.id   AF-H5Y3L1-F1
#
_cell.length_a   1.000
_cell.length_b   1.000
_cell.length_c   1.000
_cell.angle_alpha   90.00
_cell.angle_beta   90.00
_cell.angle_gamma   90.00
#
_symmetry.space_group_name_H-M   'P 1'
#
loop_
_entity.id
_entity.type
_entity.pdbx_description
1 polymer ?
#
loop_
_entity_poly.entity_id
_entity_poly.type
_entity_poly.pdbx_seq_one_letter_code
_entity_poly.pdbx_strand_id
1 'polypeptide(L)'
;MKVPCEIILDLIPLVKDNVASEGSINLVSEHLKSCASCKLEFGKDALPIPKEVDDRKVLSLIKKKLFLITSALLCLGAIIGMTVNQSTSPNFMPVIMIVLSLVVMGILIFKSDWKGDEGVSRFFLGKAIGTMIVFAILGIYLLLKYGLHLF
;
A
#
# COMPACT_ATOMS: atom_id res chain seq x y z
N MET A 1 -17.08 -39.33 -28.70
CA MET A 1 -16.60 -40.55 -27.98
C MET A 1 -17.52 -40.87 -26.78
N LYS A 2 -17.68 -42.15 -26.39
CA LYS A 2 -18.44 -42.53 -25.16
C LYS A 2 -17.52 -42.48 -23.93
N VAL A 3 -17.17 -41.29 -23.49
CA VAL A 3 -16.54 -41.12 -22.17
C VAL A 3 -17.65 -41.24 -21.10
N PRO A 4 -17.48 -42.01 -20.03
CA PRO A 4 -18.48 -42.11 -18.97
C PRO A 4 -18.70 -40.75 -18.31
N CYS A 5 -19.95 -40.48 -17.93
CA CYS A 5 -20.34 -39.20 -17.33
C CYS A 5 -19.61 -38.93 -16.00
N GLU A 6 -19.24 -39.97 -15.25
CA GLU A 6 -18.48 -39.86 -14.00
C GLU A 6 -17.14 -39.14 -14.19
N ILE A 7 -16.38 -39.53 -15.22
CA ILE A 7 -15.10 -38.87 -15.56
C ILE A 7 -15.32 -37.41 -15.94
N ILE A 8 -16.43 -37.10 -16.63
CA ILE A 8 -16.76 -35.73 -17.01
C ILE A 8 -17.10 -34.91 -15.76
N LEU A 9 -17.90 -35.45 -14.85
CA LEU A 9 -18.26 -34.79 -13.60
C LEU A 9 -17.02 -34.48 -12.75
N ASP A 10 -16.05 -35.39 -12.69
CA ASP A 10 -14.78 -35.16 -11.99
C ASP A 10 -13.91 -34.07 -12.64
N LEU A 11 -13.99 -33.94 -13.97
CA LEU A 11 -13.25 -32.93 -14.73
C LEU A 11 -13.91 -31.55 -14.72
N ILE A 12 -15.22 -31.44 -14.46
CA ILE A 12 -15.95 -30.16 -14.46
C ILE A 12 -15.33 -29.14 -13.49
N PRO A 13 -15.04 -29.46 -12.21
CA PRO A 13 -14.37 -28.54 -11.30
C PRO A 13 -13.01 -28.05 -11.83
N LEU A 14 -12.18 -28.97 -12.33
CA LEU A 14 -10.84 -28.64 -12.85
C LEU A 14 -10.89 -27.74 -14.09
N VAL A 15 -11.89 -27.92 -14.95
CA VAL A 15 -12.13 -27.06 -16.11
C VAL A 15 -12.65 -25.69 -15.68
N LYS A 16 -13.55 -25.62 -14.69
CA LYS A 16 -14.03 -24.35 -14.12
C LYS A 16 -12.91 -23.55 -13.44
N ASP A 17 -12.01 -24.24 -12.76
CA ASP A 17 -10.87 -23.64 -12.08
C ASP A 17 -9.71 -23.28 -13.04
N ASN A 18 -9.86 -23.48 -14.35
CA ASN A 18 -8.84 -23.24 -15.39
C ASN A 18 -7.49 -23.94 -15.13
N VAL A 19 -7.48 -25.03 -14.37
CA VAL A 19 -6.27 -25.84 -14.08
C VAL A 19 -6.18 -27.09 -14.96
N ALA A 20 -7.24 -27.39 -15.72
CA ALA A 20 -7.27 -28.55 -16.60
C ALA A 20 -6.41 -28.34 -17.87
N SER A 21 -5.83 -29.44 -18.36
CA SER A 21 -5.10 -29.43 -19.64
C SER A 21 -6.05 -29.17 -20.82
N GLU A 22 -5.53 -28.63 -21.93
CA GLU A 22 -6.33 -28.36 -23.14
C GLU A 22 -7.06 -29.61 -23.67
N GLY A 23 -6.44 -30.78 -23.56
CA GLY A 23 -7.05 -32.06 -23.94
C GLY A 23 -8.28 -32.39 -23.08
N SER A 24 -8.22 -32.13 -21.78
CA SER A 24 -9.34 -32.32 -20.85
C SER A 24 -10.47 -31.32 -21.10
N ILE A 25 -10.14 -30.07 -21.42
CA ILE A 25 -11.12 -29.02 -21.77
C ILE A 25 -11.90 -29.42 -23.03
N ASN A 26 -11.19 -29.84 -24.08
CA ASN A 26 -11.81 -30.24 -25.34
C ASN A 26 -12.73 -31.46 -25.14
N LEU A 27 -12.29 -32.44 -24.36
CA LEU A 27 -13.05 -33.65 -24.06
C LEU A 27 -14.37 -33.33 -23.32
N VAL A 28 -14.33 -32.49 -22.29
CA VAL A 28 -15.54 -32.04 -21.59
C VAL A 28 -16.44 -31.25 -22.54
N SER A 29 -15.89 -30.36 -23.35
CA SER A 29 -16.66 -29.55 -24.31
C SER A 29 -17.40 -30.40 -25.38
N GLU A 30 -16.78 -31.50 -25.84
CA GLU A 30 -17.39 -32.42 -26.79
C GLU A 30 -18.51 -33.22 -26.12
N HIS A 31 -18.29 -33.70 -24.88
CA HIS A 31 -19.28 -34.45 -24.14
C HIS A 31 -20.53 -33.61 -23.83
N LEU A 32 -20.35 -32.35 -23.42
CA LEU A 32 -21.44 -31.41 -23.12
C LEU A 32 -22.36 -31.11 -24.32
N LYS A 33 -21.91 -31.30 -25.56
CA LYS A 33 -22.76 -31.18 -26.76
C LYS A 33 -23.76 -32.32 -26.89
N SER A 34 -23.42 -33.49 -26.35
CA SER A 34 -24.21 -34.72 -26.48
C SER A 34 -24.99 -35.11 -25.23
N CYS A 35 -24.55 -34.65 -24.05
CA CYS A 35 -25.08 -35.09 -22.76
C CYS A 35 -25.74 -33.94 -21.99
N ALA A 36 -27.07 -34.00 -21.85
CA ALA A 36 -27.85 -32.97 -21.16
C ALA A 36 -27.64 -32.97 -19.63
N SER A 37 -27.39 -34.12 -19.01
CA SER A 37 -27.15 -34.21 -17.57
C SER A 37 -25.86 -33.50 -17.15
N CYS A 38 -24.75 -33.78 -17.83
CA CYS A 38 -23.47 -33.12 -17.57
C CYS A 38 -23.53 -31.60 -17.84
N LYS A 39 -24.35 -31.18 -18.82
CA LYS A 39 -24.58 -29.75 -19.10
C LYS A 39 -25.30 -29.01 -17.98
N LEU A 40 -26.24 -29.68 -17.30
CA LEU A 40 -26.91 -29.12 -16.13
C LEU A 40 -25.92 -28.95 -14.97
N GLU A 41 -25.07 -29.96 -14.70
CA GLU A 41 -24.05 -29.87 -13.64
C GLU A 41 -22.98 -28.79 -13.94
N PHE A 42 -22.57 -28.66 -15.20
CA PHE A 42 -21.66 -27.59 -15.61
C PHE A 42 -22.25 -26.19 -15.32
N GLY A 43 -23.56 -26.01 -15.48
CA GLY A 43 -24.24 -24.75 -15.20
C GLY A 43 -24.63 -24.50 -13.74
N LYS A 44 -24.73 -25.54 -12.90
CA LYS A 44 -25.22 -25.44 -11.51
C LYS A 44 -24.21 -24.78 -10.56
N ASP A 45 -22.92 -25.11 -10.67
CA ASP A 45 -21.90 -24.52 -9.78
C ASP A 45 -21.25 -23.29 -10.40
N ALA A 46 -22.02 -22.39 -11.01
CA ALA A 46 -21.59 -21.00 -11.17
C ALA A 46 -21.66 -20.29 -9.79
N LEU A 47 -21.06 -20.91 -8.77
CA LEU A 47 -20.70 -20.19 -7.57
C LEU A 47 -19.64 -19.18 -8.04
N PRO A 48 -19.85 -17.87 -7.83
CA PRO A 48 -18.84 -16.90 -8.17
C PRO A 48 -17.61 -17.24 -7.33
N ILE A 49 -16.59 -17.82 -7.97
CA ILE A 49 -15.26 -17.93 -7.40
C ILE A 49 -14.97 -16.53 -6.85
N PRO A 50 -14.72 -16.38 -5.53
CA PRO A 50 -14.40 -15.09 -4.96
C PRO A 50 -13.30 -14.50 -5.81
N LYS A 51 -13.61 -13.41 -6.52
CA LYS A 51 -12.64 -12.67 -7.34
C LYS A 51 -11.37 -12.57 -6.52
N GLU A 52 -10.28 -13.07 -7.09
CA GLU A 52 -8.94 -12.99 -6.52
C GLU A 52 -8.82 -11.65 -5.82
N VAL A 53 -8.75 -11.71 -4.48
CA VAL A 53 -8.65 -10.50 -3.66
C VAL A 53 -7.41 -9.81 -4.18
N ASP A 54 -7.57 -8.62 -4.74
CA ASP A 54 -6.46 -7.88 -5.34
C ASP A 54 -5.47 -7.55 -4.22
N ASP A 55 -4.50 -8.44 -4.03
CA ASP A 55 -3.54 -8.42 -2.92
C ASP A 55 -2.85 -7.06 -2.86
N ARG A 56 -2.67 -6.41 -4.01
CA ARG A 56 -2.07 -5.06 -4.12
C ARG A 56 -2.93 -4.00 -3.42
N LYS A 57 -4.25 -4.10 -3.50
CA LYS A 57 -5.17 -3.20 -2.80
C LYS A 57 -5.14 -3.44 -1.30
N VAL A 58 -5.08 -4.69 -0.85
CA VAL A 58 -5.00 -5.02 0.58
C VAL A 58 -3.66 -4.55 1.17
N LEU A 59 -2.54 -4.83 0.47
CA LEU A 59 -1.20 -4.41 0.84
C LEU A 59 -1.05 -2.89 0.91
N SER A 60 -1.63 -2.14 -0.02
CA SER A 60 -1.56 -0.68 -0.02
C SER A 60 -2.35 -0.04 1.13
N LEU A 61 -3.51 -0.60 1.48
CA LEU A 61 -4.30 -0.18 2.64
C LEU A 61 -3.56 -0.42 3.96
N ILE A 62 -2.96 -1.61 4.13
CA ILE A 62 -2.19 -1.95 5.33
C ILE A 62 -1.00 -1.01 5.49
N LYS A 63 -0.23 -0.79 4.42
CA LYS A 63 0.91 0.14 4.45
C LYS A 63 0.49 1.56 4.80
N LYS A 64 -0.62 2.05 4.25
CA LYS A 64 -1.13 3.40 4.53
C LYS A 64 -1.56 3.56 5.99
N LYS A 65 -2.21 2.55 6.57
CA LYS A 65 -2.58 2.55 8.00
C LYS A 65 -1.34 2.53 8.90
N LEU A 66 -0.37 1.64 8.63
CA LEU A 66 0.88 1.58 9.39
C LEU A 66 1.65 2.89 9.31
N PHE A 67 1.75 3.47 8.11
CA PHE A 67 2.42 4.75 7.90
C PHE A 67 1.78 5.87 8.73
N LEU A 68 0.44 5.93 8.76
CA LEU A 68 -0.32 6.94 9.49
C LEU A 68 -0.16 6.80 11.02
N ILE A 69 -0.15 5.55 11.52
CA ILE A 69 0.08 5.25 12.94
C ILE A 69 1.52 5.64 13.34
N THR A 70 2.52 5.23 12.58
CA THR A 70 3.93 5.58 12.85
C THR A 70 4.15 7.09 12.82
N SER A 71 3.53 7.78 11.87
CA SER A 71 3.58 9.24 11.76
C SER A 71 2.98 9.93 12.99
N ALA A 72 1.78 9.52 13.40
CA ALA A 72 1.11 10.06 14.58
C ALA A 72 1.95 9.85 15.86
N LEU A 73 2.56 8.68 16.03
CA LEU A 73 3.42 8.37 17.17
C LEU A 73 4.65 9.28 17.23
N LEU A 74 5.29 9.54 16.09
CA LEU A 74 6.44 10.45 15.99
C LEU A 74 6.05 11.89 16.39
N CYS A 75 4.92 12.38 15.88
CA CYS A 75 4.43 13.72 16.20
C CYS A 75 4.10 13.86 17.69
N LEU A 76 3.44 12.86 18.28
CA LEU A 76 3.15 12.82 19.72
C LEU A 76 4.44 12.82 20.54
N GLY A 77 5.42 12.00 20.17
CA GLY A 77 6.73 11.96 20.83
C GLY A 77 7.45 13.32 20.78
N ALA A 78 7.40 14.02 19.65
CA ALA A 78 7.99 15.35 19.51
C ALA A 78 7.30 16.41 20.39
N ILE A 79 5.96 16.39 20.44
CA ILE A 79 5.17 17.30 21.29
C ILE A 79 5.47 17.05 22.77
N ILE A 80 5.47 15.78 23.20
CA ILE A 80 5.79 15.40 24.58
C ILE A 80 7.24 15.79 24.93
N GLY A 81 8.19 15.59 24.01
CA GLY A 81 9.57 16.01 24.21
C GLY A 81 9.72 17.52 24.42
N MET A 82 8.90 18.34 23.74
CA MET A 82 8.88 19.79 23.94
C MET A 82 8.30 20.20 25.29
N THR A 83 7.23 19.56 25.76
CA THR A 83 6.59 19.91 27.03
C THR A 83 7.46 19.56 28.23
N VAL A 84 8.16 18.43 28.18
CA VAL A 84 9.07 18.00 29.27
C VAL A 84 10.28 18.94 29.42
N ASN A 85 10.72 19.60 28.35
CA ASN A 85 11.92 20.43 28.36
C ASN A 85 11.68 21.90 28.77
N GLN A 86 10.46 22.28 29.18
CA GLN A 86 10.13 23.67 29.55
C GLN A 86 10.83 24.16 30.84
N SER A 87 11.45 23.28 31.63
CA SER A 87 12.08 23.64 32.91
C SER A 87 13.57 23.99 32.82
N THR A 88 14.19 23.96 31.64
CA THR A 88 15.62 24.26 31.44
C THR A 88 15.79 25.45 30.49
N SER A 89 16.81 26.27 30.72
CA SER A 89 17.21 27.45 29.91
C SER A 89 16.99 27.27 28.40
N PRO A 90 16.81 28.36 27.61
CA PRO A 90 16.56 28.28 26.17
C PRO A 90 17.75 27.64 25.43
N ASN A 91 17.73 26.31 25.35
CA ASN A 91 18.74 25.49 24.72
C ASN A 91 18.26 25.16 23.30
N PHE A 92 19.18 25.14 22.34
CA PHE A 92 18.87 24.82 20.94
C PHE A 92 18.53 23.34 20.70
N MET A 93 18.77 22.46 21.69
CA MET A 93 18.52 21.01 21.61
C MET A 93 17.09 20.59 21.21
N PRO A 94 16.01 21.09 21.85
CA PRO A 94 14.63 20.80 21.43
C PRO A 94 14.35 21.25 19.98
N VAL A 95 14.90 22.40 19.55
CA VAL A 95 14.72 22.91 18.19
C VAL A 95 15.38 21.97 17.17
N ILE A 96 16.59 21.49 17.47
CA ILE A 96 17.31 20.53 16.61
C ILE A 96 16.54 19.22 16.51
N MET A 97 15.97 18.71 17.62
CA MET A 97 15.16 17.49 17.58
C MET A 97 13.92 17.62 16.70
N ILE A 98 13.23 18.77 16.74
CA ILE A 98 12.06 19.03 15.89
C ILE A 98 12.44 19.03 14.41
N VAL A 99 13.53 19.73 14.07
CA VAL A 99 14.02 19.79 12.68
C VAL A 99 14.40 18.39 12.18
N LEU A 100 15.10 17.60 12.99
CA LEU A 100 15.47 16.23 12.64
C LEU A 100 14.24 15.33 12.48
N SER A 101 13.25 15.41 13.37
CA SER A 101 12.01 14.64 13.25
C SER A 101 11.23 14.98 11.98
N LEU A 102 11.20 16.25 11.58
CA LEU A 102 10.51 16.69 10.36
C LEU A 102 11.26 16.25 9.09
N VAL A 103 12.59 16.28 9.10
CA VAL A 103 13.43 15.76 8.02
C VAL A 103 13.25 14.24 7.85
N VAL A 104 13.30 13.48 8.95
CA VAL A 104 13.11 12.02 8.93
C VAL A 104 11.71 11.66 8.46
N MET A 105 10.68 12.38 8.92
CA MET A 105 9.31 12.21 8.44
C MET A 105 9.22 12.46 6.93
N GLY A 106 9.83 13.54 6.42
CA GLY A 106 9.88 13.86 5.00
C GLY A 106 10.53 12.73 4.17
N ILE A 107 11.64 12.17 4.64
CA ILE A 107 12.33 11.04 4.00
C ILE A 107 11.46 9.78 4.01
N LEU A 108 10.75 9.49 5.10
CA LEU A 108 9.86 8.32 5.21
C LEU A 108 8.64 8.44 4.28
N ILE A 109 8.03 9.63 4.20
CA ILE A 109 6.95 9.93 3.22
C ILE A 109 7.48 9.70 1.80
N PHE A 110 8.66 10.26 1.49
CA PHE A 110 9.27 10.21 0.17
C PHE A 110 9.64 8.79 -0.26
N LYS A 111 10.23 7.99 0.64
CA LYS A 111 10.55 6.58 0.36
C LYS A 111 9.31 5.71 0.17
N SER A 112 8.19 6.05 0.82
CA SER A 112 6.94 5.32 0.67
C SER A 112 6.26 5.58 -0.68
N ASP A 113 6.55 6.71 -1.34
CA ASP A 113 5.92 7.14 -2.59
C ASP A 113 6.66 6.65 -3.85
N TRP A 114 7.93 6.26 -3.73
CA TRP A 114 8.78 5.86 -4.88
C TRP A 114 8.30 4.57 -5.60
N LYS A 115 7.43 3.75 -5.00
CA LYS A 115 7.06 2.44 -5.59
C LYS A 115 5.83 2.48 -6.51
N GLY A 116 5.39 3.67 -6.93
CA GLY A 116 4.04 3.89 -7.46
C GLY A 116 3.88 4.15 -8.96
N ASP A 117 4.43 5.24 -9.50
CA ASP A 117 4.04 5.72 -10.83
C ASP A 117 4.98 6.83 -11.35
N GLU A 118 5.56 6.68 -12.55
CA GLU A 118 6.54 7.62 -13.11
C GLU A 118 5.94 9.00 -13.42
N GLY A 119 4.61 9.09 -13.64
CA GLY A 119 3.92 10.36 -13.90
C GLY A 119 3.75 11.24 -12.66
N VAL A 120 3.70 10.63 -11.48
CA VAL A 120 3.43 11.30 -10.19
C VAL A 120 4.70 11.91 -9.59
N SER A 121 5.88 11.39 -9.98
CA SER A 121 7.21 11.82 -9.53
C SER A 121 7.45 13.34 -9.65
N ARG A 122 7.04 13.99 -10.76
CA ARG A 122 7.25 15.43 -10.96
C ARG A 122 6.40 16.32 -10.04
N PHE A 123 5.20 15.87 -9.67
CA PHE A 123 4.33 16.60 -8.75
C PHE A 123 4.86 16.52 -7.30
N PHE A 124 5.41 15.36 -6.93
CA PHE A 124 5.97 15.14 -5.61
C PHE A 124 7.37 15.71 -5.43
N LEU A 125 8.18 15.78 -6.49
CA LEU A 125 9.46 16.51 -6.48
C LEU A 125 9.25 18.00 -6.15
N GLY A 126 8.20 18.62 -6.70
CA GLY A 126 7.81 19.99 -6.37
C GLY A 126 7.39 20.16 -4.91
N LYS A 127 6.63 19.20 -4.36
CA LYS A 127 6.25 19.23 -2.93
C LYS A 127 7.44 18.99 -1.99
N ALA A 128 8.37 18.12 -2.36
CA ALA A 128 9.60 17.85 -1.60
C ALA A 128 10.52 19.09 -1.58
N ILE A 129 10.74 19.71 -2.74
CA ILE A 129 11.49 20.97 -2.85
C ILE A 129 10.78 22.07 -2.03
N GLY A 130 9.45 22.16 -2.10
CA GLY A 130 8.66 23.08 -1.29
C GLY A 130 8.84 22.87 0.21
N THR A 131 8.79 21.63 0.68
CA THR A 131 9.04 21.33 2.10
C THR A 131 10.46 21.67 2.51
N MET A 132 11.46 21.34 1.69
CA MET A 132 12.87 21.68 1.95
C MET A 132 13.10 23.19 2.03
N ILE A 133 12.47 23.98 1.15
CA ILE A 133 12.55 25.44 1.17
C ILE A 133 11.88 26.01 2.42
N VAL A 134 10.70 25.53 2.80
CA VAL A 134 10.01 25.98 4.02
C VAL A 134 10.83 25.67 5.27
N PHE A 135 11.46 24.48 5.34
CA PHE A 135 12.35 24.14 6.45
C PHE A 135 13.63 24.96 6.48
N ALA A 136 14.21 25.27 5.32
CA ALA A 136 15.37 26.15 5.24
C ALA A 136 15.03 27.57 5.73
N ILE A 137 13.89 28.14 5.29
CA ILE A 137 13.44 29.47 5.71
C ILE A 137 13.11 29.50 7.20
N LEU A 138 12.41 28.50 7.73
CA LEU A 138 12.07 28.41 9.14
C LEU A 138 13.33 28.24 10.01
N GLY A 139 14.28 27.42 9.56
CA GLY A 139 15.59 27.25 10.18
C GLY A 139 16.36 28.56 10.25
N ILE A 140 16.46 29.29 9.13
CA ILE A 140 17.10 30.61 9.07
C ILE A 140 16.41 31.63 9.98
N TYR A 141 15.07 31.67 9.99
CA TYR A 141 14.29 32.56 10.85
C TYR A 141 14.53 32.28 12.34
N LEU A 142 14.56 30.99 12.74
CA LEU A 142 14.85 30.61 14.12
C LEU A 142 16.31 30.95 14.50
N LEU A 143 17.24 30.74 13.59
CA LEU A 143 18.66 31.07 13.78
C LEU A 143 18.85 32.58 13.94
N LEU A 144 18.15 33.40 13.16
CA LEU A 144 18.13 34.85 13.31
C LEU A 144 17.45 35.28 14.62
N LYS A 145 16.29 34.73 14.95
CA LYS A 145 15.51 35.15 16.13
C LYS A 145 16.20 34.82 17.46
N TYR A 146 16.85 33.67 17.55
CA TYR A 146 17.50 33.19 18.78
C TYR A 146 19.01 33.41 18.79
N GLY A 147 19.67 33.45 17.63
CA GLY A 147 21.09 33.77 17.52
C GLY A 147 21.39 35.26 17.66
N LEU A 148 20.47 36.14 17.24
CA LEU A 148 20.62 37.59 17.41
C LEU A 148 20.27 38.08 18.83
N HIS A 149 19.75 37.19 19.68
CA HIS A 149 19.51 37.44 21.11
C HIS A 149 20.71 36.99 21.98
N LEU A 150 21.79 36.53 21.33
CA LEU A 150 23.06 36.10 21.93
C LEU A 150 24.18 37.17 21.81
N PHE A 151 23.87 38.30 21.16
CA PHE A 151 24.70 39.50 21.06
C PHE A 151 23.96 40.68 21.70
#